data_AF-A0A955A0G9-F1
#
_entry.id   AF-A0A955A0G9-F1
#
_cell.length_a   1.000
_cell.length_b   1.000
_cell.length_c   1.000
_cell.angle_alpha   90.00
_cell.angle_beta   90.00
_cell.angle_gamma   90.00
#
_symmetry.space_group_name_H-M   'P 1'
#
loop_
_entity.id
_entity.type
_entity.pdbx_description
1 polymer ?
#
loop_
_entity_poly.entity_id
_entity_poly.type
_entity_poly.pdbx_seq_one_letter_code
_entity_poly.pdbx_strand_id
1 'polypeptide(L)'
;IDRCKRWAEMGKNVIIVLDSLTRLGRAFNTAPNMQGTGRTLSGGLDAGALAIPKQLFGAARRFEEGGSLTIIATALVDTGSRGDQVIFEEFKGTGNMELILDRKIAEQRLFPAIDLAASGTRKEDKLIGEHELATMTALRRRLLNMPPPQQVEQLLKALERFKTNADLVGNPQSPGAAPTAEQEQRG
;
A
#
# COMPACT_ATOMS: atom_id res chain seq x y z
N ILE A 1 7.29 19.46 -0.79
CA ILE A 1 5.86 19.04 -0.67
C ILE A 1 4.92 20.20 -0.98
N ASP A 2 5.14 21.41 -0.47
CA ASP A 2 4.20 22.54 -0.68
C ASP A 2 3.96 22.91 -2.14
N ARG A 3 4.97 22.81 -3.00
CA ARG A 3 4.80 22.97 -4.45
C ARG A 3 3.79 21.95 -5.03
N CYS A 4 3.87 20.69 -4.60
CA CYS A 4 2.97 19.63 -5.04
C CYS A 4 1.54 19.87 -4.52
N LYS A 5 1.39 20.35 -3.28
CA LYS A 5 0.08 20.76 -2.74
C LYS A 5 -0.56 21.85 -3.61
N ARG A 6 0.19 22.92 -3.92
CA ARG A 6 -0.29 24.01 -4.79
C ARG A 6 -0.71 23.52 -6.17
N TRP A 7 0.04 22.59 -6.77
CA TRP A 7 -0.35 21.99 -8.06
C TRP A 7 -1.63 21.17 -7.97
N ALA A 8 -1.80 20.41 -6.88
CA ALA A 8 -3.03 19.65 -6.65
C ALA A 8 -4.23 20.57 -6.42
N GLU A 9 -4.07 21.65 -5.66
CA GLU A 9 -5.08 22.70 -5.44
C GLU A 9 -5.46 23.44 -6.74
N MET A 10 -4.55 23.52 -7.72
CA MET A 10 -4.80 24.04 -9.07
C MET A 10 -5.44 23.00 -10.02
N GLY A 11 -5.96 21.89 -9.49
CA GLY A 11 -6.69 20.88 -10.24
C GLY A 11 -5.81 19.81 -10.92
N LYS A 12 -4.50 19.73 -10.61
CA LYS A 12 -3.63 18.67 -11.15
C LYS A 12 -3.68 17.41 -10.29
N ASN A 13 -3.50 16.24 -10.90
CA ASN A 13 -3.30 14.99 -10.18
C ASN A 13 -1.79 14.81 -9.98
N VAL A 14 -1.34 14.83 -8.72
CA VAL A 14 0.07 14.78 -8.34
C VAL A 14 0.33 13.55 -7.50
N ILE A 15 1.40 12.83 -7.82
CA ILE A 15 1.85 11.65 -7.07
C ILE A 15 3.23 11.95 -6.48
N ILE A 16 3.41 11.65 -5.20
CA ILE A 16 4.70 11.65 -4.51
C ILE A 16 5.02 10.21 -4.10
N VAL A 17 6.21 9.74 -4.47
CA VAL A 17 6.78 8.49 -3.97
C VAL A 17 7.86 8.85 -2.95
N LEU A 18 7.69 8.44 -1.70
CA LEU A 18 8.56 8.80 -0.58
C LEU A 18 9.23 7.56 0.01
N ASP A 19 10.55 7.46 -0.09
CA ASP A 19 11.35 6.41 0.55
C ASP A 19 12.31 7.05 1.58
N SER A 20 12.01 7.08 2.87
CA SER A 20 10.89 6.45 3.60
C SER A 20 10.32 7.34 4.70
N LEU A 21 9.09 7.06 5.16
CA LEU A 21 8.50 7.72 6.33
C LEU A 21 9.32 7.50 7.60
N THR A 22 9.92 6.32 7.76
CA THR A 22 10.77 6.01 8.92
C THR A 22 11.98 6.93 8.97
N ARG A 23 12.66 7.14 7.83
CA ARG A 23 13.81 8.05 7.74
C ARG A 23 13.39 9.51 7.94
N LEU A 24 12.24 9.90 7.41
CA LEU A 24 11.67 11.23 7.63
C LEU A 24 11.39 11.49 9.12
N GLY A 25 10.72 10.55 9.81
CA GLY A 25 10.43 10.65 11.24
C GLY A 25 11.70 10.76 12.09
N ARG A 26 12.73 9.96 11.79
CA ARG A 26 14.03 10.04 12.47
C ARG A 26 14.71 11.39 12.27
N ALA A 27 14.73 11.91 11.04
CA ALA A 27 15.38 13.18 10.73
C ALA A 27 14.74 14.34 11.50
N PHE A 28 13.41 14.36 11.61
CA PHE A 28 12.67 15.37 12.39
C PHE A 28 12.88 15.21 13.91
N ASN A 29 13.05 13.99 14.41
CA ASN A 29 13.37 13.75 15.82
C ASN A 29 14.76 14.26 16.24
N THR A 30 15.74 14.17 15.33
CA THR A 30 17.12 14.62 15.59
C THR A 30 17.34 16.09 15.23
N ALA A 31 16.35 16.76 14.64
CA ALA A 31 16.49 18.15 14.19
C ALA A 31 16.59 19.10 15.40
N PRO A 32 17.66 19.93 15.50
CA PRO A 32 17.89 20.79 16.67
C PRO A 32 16.73 21.76 16.97
N ASN A 33 16.01 22.19 15.93
CA ASN A 33 14.93 23.17 16.03
C ASN A 33 13.57 22.55 16.39
N MET A 34 13.51 21.23 16.54
CA MET A 34 12.27 20.48 16.85
C MET A 34 12.36 19.71 18.18
N GLN A 35 13.53 19.69 18.81
CA GLN A 35 13.73 19.18 20.17
C GLN A 35 13.31 20.28 21.15
N GLY A 36 12.31 20.02 22.00
CA GLY A 36 11.87 21.08 22.91
C GLY A 36 10.54 20.90 23.61
N THR A 37 9.83 19.77 23.44
CA THR A 37 8.62 19.55 24.25
C THR A 37 8.96 19.11 25.68
N GLY A 38 10.19 18.64 25.92
CA GLY A 38 10.64 18.08 27.20
C GLY A 38 9.99 16.73 27.55
N ARG A 39 9.15 16.18 26.65
CA ARG A 39 8.44 14.91 26.85
C ARG A 39 8.90 13.90 25.82
N THR A 40 9.61 12.88 26.28
CA THR A 40 10.09 11.78 25.45
C THR A 40 9.10 10.63 25.49
N LEU A 41 8.64 10.20 24.31
CA LEU A 41 7.86 8.99 24.13
C LEU A 41 8.74 7.75 24.30
N SER A 42 8.08 6.61 24.47
CA SER A 42 8.74 5.30 24.45
C SER A 42 9.58 5.15 23.18
N GLY A 43 10.84 4.70 23.30
CA GLY A 43 11.74 4.53 22.14
C GLY A 43 12.60 5.75 21.78
N GLY A 44 12.62 6.80 22.61
CA GLY A 44 13.57 7.92 22.45
C GLY A 44 13.13 8.99 21.45
N LEU A 45 11.81 9.07 21.19
CA LEU A 45 11.22 10.06 20.30
C LEU A 45 10.69 11.24 21.11
N ASP A 46 10.96 12.47 20.70
CA ASP A 46 10.28 13.66 21.25
C ASP A 46 8.80 13.62 20.84
N ALA A 47 7.90 13.90 21.79
CA ALA A 47 6.45 13.85 21.55
C ALA A 47 5.96 14.78 20.43
N GLY A 48 6.70 15.86 20.12
CA GLY A 48 6.40 16.79 19.03
C GLY A 48 7.04 16.44 17.70
N ALA A 49 8.03 15.54 17.66
CA ALA A 49 8.86 15.31 16.47
C ALA A 49 8.07 14.82 15.26
N LEU A 50 6.98 14.08 15.48
CA LEU A 50 6.18 13.48 14.41
C LEU A 50 5.01 14.36 13.96
N ALA A 51 4.76 15.51 14.60
CA ALA A 51 3.65 16.39 14.24
C ALA A 51 3.74 16.87 12.78
N ILE A 52 4.89 17.42 12.38
CA ILE A 52 5.08 17.94 11.02
C ILE A 52 5.12 16.79 9.99
N PRO A 53 5.88 15.71 10.19
CA PRO A 53 5.84 14.57 9.28
C PRO A 53 4.43 14.00 9.07
N LYS A 54 3.61 13.89 10.13
CA LYS A 54 2.21 13.47 10.03
C LYS A 54 1.36 14.45 9.22
N GLN A 55 1.53 15.76 9.42
CA GLN A 55 0.86 16.78 8.60
C GLN A 55 1.27 16.71 7.12
N LEU A 56 2.53 16.40 6.83
CA LEU A 56 3.02 16.24 5.45
C LEU A 56 2.42 15.01 4.78
N PHE A 57 2.41 13.86 5.47
CA PHE A 57 1.82 12.64 4.95
C PHE A 57 0.29 12.72 4.84
N GLY A 58 -0.36 13.29 5.85
CA GLY A 58 -1.81 13.53 5.88
C GLY A 58 -2.31 14.61 4.92
N ALA A 59 -1.41 15.27 4.18
CA ALA A 59 -1.81 16.17 3.11
C ALA A 59 -2.32 15.44 1.85
N ALA A 60 -2.06 14.13 1.74
CA ALA A 60 -2.58 13.31 0.64
C ALA A 60 -4.11 13.26 0.69
N ARG A 61 -4.77 13.76 -0.36
CA ARG A 61 -6.23 13.79 -0.48
C ARG A 61 -6.67 14.04 -1.92
N ARG A 62 -7.91 13.66 -2.22
CA ARG A 62 -8.64 14.13 -3.41
C ARG A 62 -9.35 15.44 -3.05
N PHE A 63 -9.25 16.45 -3.91
CA PHE A 63 -9.90 17.74 -3.70
C PHE A 63 -11.27 17.77 -4.40
N GLU A 64 -12.27 18.41 -3.79
CA GLU A 64 -13.64 18.45 -4.33
C GLU A 64 -13.73 19.27 -5.62
N GLU A 65 -13.01 20.39 -5.70
CA GLU A 65 -12.95 21.28 -6.87
C GLU A 65 -12.10 20.72 -8.02
N GLY A 66 -11.50 19.53 -7.85
CA GLY A 66 -10.65 18.87 -8.83
C GLY A 66 -9.19 18.75 -8.40
N GLY A 67 -8.47 17.81 -9.01
CA GLY A 67 -7.10 17.47 -8.64
C GLY A 67 -7.00 16.49 -7.47
N SER A 68 -5.80 15.95 -7.28
CA SER A 68 -5.49 15.02 -6.20
C SER A 68 -4.01 15.10 -5.82
N LEU A 69 -3.73 14.86 -4.55
CA LEU A 69 -2.39 14.60 -4.06
C LEU A 69 -2.35 13.18 -3.50
N THR A 70 -1.69 12.28 -4.21
CA THR A 70 -1.45 10.91 -3.75
C THR A 70 -0.02 10.83 -3.22
N ILE A 71 0.15 10.28 -2.02
CA ILE A 71 1.47 10.00 -1.46
C ILE A 71 1.56 8.50 -1.20
N ILE A 72 2.52 7.85 -1.85
CA ILE A 72 2.89 6.46 -1.57
C ILE A 72 4.24 6.53 -0.87
N ALA A 73 4.33 5.95 0.31
CA ALA A 73 5.56 5.98 1.07
C ALA A 73 5.91 4.62 1.64
N THR A 74 7.21 4.31 1.68
CA THR A 74 7.70 3.12 2.35
C THR A 74 7.82 3.40 3.85
N ALA A 75 7.62 2.35 4.65
CA ALA A 75 7.91 2.37 6.09
C ALA A 75 8.66 1.09 6.42
N LEU A 76 9.73 1.23 7.21
CA LEU A 76 10.49 0.10 7.71
C LEU A 76 9.81 -0.44 8.96
N VAL A 77 9.57 -1.75 8.97
CA VAL A 77 9.06 -2.52 10.11
C VAL A 77 10.08 -3.60 10.48
N ASP A 78 9.96 -4.15 11.69
CA ASP A 78 10.85 -5.22 12.19
C ASP A 78 12.34 -4.90 12.09
N THR A 79 12.72 -3.64 12.34
CA THR A 79 14.11 -3.17 12.37
C THR A 79 14.84 -3.49 13.68
N GLY A 80 14.11 -3.97 14.69
CA GLY A 80 14.59 -4.11 16.06
C GLY A 80 14.66 -2.78 16.84
N SER A 81 14.37 -1.64 16.21
CA SER A 81 14.34 -0.34 16.89
C SER A 81 12.95 0.00 17.40
N ARG A 82 12.83 0.19 18.72
CA ARG A 82 11.58 0.66 19.35
C ARG A 82 11.14 2.03 18.81
N GLY A 83 12.09 2.90 18.45
CA GLY A 83 11.78 4.17 17.81
C GLY A 83 11.13 4.01 16.44
N ASP A 84 11.63 3.10 15.59
CA ASP A 84 11.00 2.84 14.28
C ASP A 84 9.60 2.27 14.43
N GLN A 85 9.39 1.39 15.41
CA GLN A 85 8.07 0.83 15.71
C GLN A 85 7.08 1.92 16.09
N VAL A 86 7.47 2.86 16.97
CA VAL A 86 6.60 3.99 17.34
C VAL A 86 6.34 4.91 16.15
N ILE A 87 7.35 5.19 15.33
CA ILE A 87 7.16 5.97 14.09
C ILE A 87 6.12 5.29 13.18
N PHE A 88 6.25 3.98 12.97
CA PHE A 88 5.33 3.21 12.14
C PHE A 88 3.89 3.30 12.65
N GLU A 89 3.65 3.04 13.94
CA GLU A 89 2.31 3.10 14.53
C GLU A 89 1.68 4.50 14.43
N GLU A 90 2.47 5.56 14.61
CA GLU A 90 2.01 6.94 14.47
C GLU A 90 1.57 7.29 13.04
N PHE A 91 2.25 6.73 12.03
CA PHE A 91 1.88 6.93 10.63
C PHE A 91 0.78 5.99 10.14
N LYS A 92 0.67 4.79 10.72
CA LYS A 92 -0.37 3.80 10.39
C LYS A 92 -1.77 4.39 10.54
N GLY A 93 -2.00 5.17 11.59
CA GLY A 93 -3.27 5.88 11.81
C GLY A 93 -3.57 6.98 10.78
N THR A 94 -2.56 7.47 10.04
CA THR A 94 -2.69 8.58 9.09
C THR A 94 -3.02 8.10 7.68
N GLY A 95 -2.53 6.91 7.30
CA GLY A 95 -2.77 6.32 5.97
C GLY A 95 -4.16 5.67 5.83
N ASN A 96 -4.55 5.41 4.59
CA ASN A 96 -5.78 4.67 4.24
C ASN A 96 -5.52 3.41 3.38
N MET A 97 -4.28 3.18 2.97
CA MET A 97 -3.81 2.02 2.20
C MET A 97 -2.54 1.50 2.85
N GLU A 98 -2.47 0.18 3.04
CA GLU A 98 -1.28 -0.53 3.51
C GLU A 98 -0.97 -1.66 2.53
N LEU A 99 0.28 -1.71 2.06
CA LEU A 99 0.82 -2.82 1.27
C LEU A 99 1.98 -3.43 2.07
N ILE A 100 1.73 -4.57 2.69
CA ILE A 100 2.67 -5.23 3.58
C ILE A 100 3.51 -6.22 2.78
N LEU A 101 4.83 -6.14 2.94
CA LEU A 101 5.77 -7.07 2.33
C LEU A 101 6.32 -8.02 3.38
N ASP A 102 6.20 -9.33 3.14
CA ASP A 102 6.61 -10.37 4.09
C ASP A 102 8.01 -10.91 3.76
N ARG A 103 8.91 -10.86 4.74
CA ARG A 103 10.28 -11.35 4.64
C ARG A 103 10.34 -12.85 4.32
N LYS A 104 9.44 -13.68 4.87
CA LYS A 104 9.38 -15.13 4.64
C LYS A 104 9.06 -15.47 3.18
N ILE A 105 8.23 -14.66 2.53
CA ILE A 105 7.91 -14.82 1.10
C ILE A 105 9.14 -14.45 0.26
N ALA A 106 9.80 -13.34 0.59
CA ALA A 106 11.01 -12.89 -0.09
C ALA A 106 12.20 -13.84 0.08
N GLU A 107 12.37 -14.46 1.26
CA GLU A 107 13.40 -15.47 1.54
C GLU A 107 13.26 -16.72 0.66
N GLN A 108 12.04 -17.06 0.25
CA GLN A 108 11.75 -18.12 -0.71
C GLN A 108 11.90 -17.68 -2.17
N ARG A 109 12.33 -16.43 -2.41
CA ARG A 109 12.49 -15.81 -3.75
C ARG A 109 11.18 -15.72 -4.54
N LEU A 110 10.05 -15.64 -3.85
CA LEU A 110 8.75 -15.40 -4.45
C LEU A 110 8.48 -13.89 -4.53
N PHE A 111 8.19 -13.41 -5.73
CA PHE A 111 7.91 -11.99 -5.98
C PHE A 111 6.64 -11.78 -6.82
N PRO A 112 5.83 -10.76 -6.50
CA PRO A 112 6.01 -9.78 -5.43
C PRO A 112 5.73 -10.39 -4.03
N ALA A 113 6.56 -10.05 -3.04
CA ALA A 113 6.53 -10.63 -1.69
C ALA A 113 5.44 -10.01 -0.79
N ILE A 114 4.21 -9.94 -1.28
CA ILE A 114 3.09 -9.25 -0.63
C ILE A 114 2.36 -10.19 0.34
N ASP A 115 2.12 -9.72 1.55
CA ASP A 115 1.15 -10.35 2.46
C ASP A 115 -0.27 -9.91 2.07
N LEU A 116 -1.03 -10.81 1.44
CA LEU A 116 -2.38 -10.53 0.95
C LEU A 116 -3.41 -10.34 2.07
N ALA A 117 -3.14 -10.90 3.25
CA ALA A 117 -4.01 -10.84 4.41
C ALA A 117 -3.86 -9.52 5.16
N ALA A 118 -2.61 -9.08 5.35
CA ALA A 118 -2.29 -7.86 6.06
C ALA A 118 -2.42 -6.60 5.17
N SER A 119 -2.37 -6.74 3.85
CA SER A 119 -2.53 -5.63 2.90
C SER A 119 -3.99 -5.28 2.64
N GLY A 120 -4.30 -4.00 2.48
CA GLY A 120 -5.66 -3.55 2.19
C GLY A 120 -5.80 -2.04 2.01
N THR A 121 -6.96 -1.63 1.49
CA THR A 121 -7.33 -0.21 1.32
C THR A 121 -8.68 0.04 1.98
N ARG A 122 -8.79 1.09 2.78
CA ARG A 122 -10.06 1.51 3.39
C ARG A 122 -11.01 2.02 2.31
N LYS A 123 -12.28 1.62 2.39
CA LYS A 123 -13.33 2.00 1.43
C LYS A 123 -12.98 1.61 -0.01
N GLU A 124 -12.45 0.40 -0.21
CA GLU A 124 -12.09 -0.12 -1.55
C GLU A 124 -13.31 -0.22 -2.48
N ASP A 125 -14.53 -0.34 -1.95
CA ASP A 125 -15.81 -0.27 -2.67
C ASP A 125 -15.99 1.02 -3.48
N LYS A 126 -15.29 2.10 -3.13
CA LYS A 126 -15.32 3.36 -3.89
C LYS A 126 -14.31 3.42 -5.04
N LEU A 127 -13.41 2.44 -5.11
CA LEU A 127 -12.29 2.41 -6.05
C LEU A 127 -12.48 1.38 -7.16
N ILE A 128 -13.21 0.30 -6.89
CA ILE A 128 -13.44 -0.81 -7.81
C ILE A 128 -14.94 -1.10 -7.96
N GLY A 129 -15.35 -1.68 -9.09
CA GLY A 129 -16.75 -1.99 -9.35
C GLY A 129 -17.28 -3.12 -8.47
N GLU A 130 -18.60 -3.20 -8.25
CA GLU A 130 -19.22 -4.22 -7.38
C GLU A 130 -18.87 -5.66 -7.79
N HIS A 131 -18.85 -5.93 -9.10
CA HIS A 131 -18.47 -7.23 -9.64
C HIS A 131 -17.00 -7.57 -9.31
N GLU A 132 -16.10 -6.62 -9.55
CA GLU A 132 -14.67 -6.81 -9.26
C GLU A 132 -14.43 -7.02 -7.76
N LEU A 133 -15.10 -6.23 -6.92
CA LEU A 133 -15.06 -6.36 -5.48
C LEU A 133 -15.53 -7.73 -5.01
N ALA A 134 -16.63 -8.25 -5.56
CA ALA A 134 -17.15 -9.57 -5.22
C ALA A 134 -16.15 -10.68 -5.58
N THR A 135 -15.59 -10.63 -6.80
CA THR A 135 -14.59 -11.61 -7.26
C THR A 135 -13.31 -11.53 -6.44
N MET A 136 -12.78 -10.33 -6.19
CA MET A 136 -11.60 -10.12 -5.35
C MET A 136 -11.83 -10.60 -3.91
N THR A 137 -13.01 -10.37 -3.35
CA THR A 137 -13.37 -10.84 -2.00
C THR A 137 -13.40 -12.37 -1.94
N ALA A 138 -13.99 -13.02 -2.94
CA ALA A 138 -14.03 -14.48 -3.03
C ALA A 138 -12.61 -15.07 -3.18
N LEU A 139 -11.79 -14.48 -4.04
CA LEU A 139 -10.39 -14.86 -4.24
C LEU A 139 -9.61 -14.72 -2.94
N ARG A 140 -9.72 -13.57 -2.26
CA ARG A 140 -9.06 -13.32 -0.98
C ARG A 140 -9.45 -14.37 0.06
N ARG A 141 -10.76 -14.62 0.25
CA ARG A 141 -11.25 -15.66 1.20
C ARG A 141 -10.66 -17.04 0.92
N ARG A 142 -10.52 -17.42 -0.35
CA ARG A 142 -9.93 -18.71 -0.74
C ARG A 142 -8.44 -18.79 -0.39
N LEU A 143 -7.69 -17.71 -0.65
CA LEU A 143 -6.25 -17.67 -0.41
C LEU A 143 -5.92 -17.62 1.09
N LEU A 144 -6.71 -16.94 1.92
CA LEU A 144 -6.44 -16.77 3.35
C LEU A 144 -6.39 -18.07 4.17
N ASN A 145 -6.86 -19.19 3.63
CA ASN A 145 -6.76 -20.50 4.27
C ASN A 145 -5.37 -21.16 4.12
N MET A 146 -4.42 -20.50 3.42
CA MET A 146 -3.09 -21.03 3.12
C MET A 146 -2.00 -20.19 3.83
N PRO A 147 -0.79 -20.74 4.07
CA PRO A 147 0.36 -19.95 4.51
C PRO A 147 0.76 -18.88 3.47
N PRO A 148 1.25 -17.70 3.88
CA PRO A 148 1.50 -16.57 2.96
C PRO A 148 2.31 -16.89 1.70
N PRO A 149 3.41 -17.67 1.74
CA PRO A 149 4.14 -18.04 0.52
C PRO A 149 3.28 -18.82 -0.48
N GLN A 150 2.45 -19.76 0.01
CA GLN A 150 1.54 -20.54 -0.84
C GLN A 150 0.41 -19.67 -1.42
N GLN A 151 -0.05 -18.65 -0.68
CA GLN A 151 -1.04 -17.70 -1.20
C GLN A 151 -0.51 -16.99 -2.46
N VAL A 152 0.73 -16.49 -2.40
CA VAL A 152 1.36 -15.79 -3.52
C VAL A 152 1.59 -16.72 -4.70
N GLU A 153 2.11 -17.94 -4.47
CA GLU A 153 2.27 -18.92 -5.56
C GLU A 153 0.96 -19.26 -6.27
N GLN A 154 -0.12 -19.50 -5.50
CA GLN A 154 -1.42 -19.83 -6.08
C GLN A 154 -2.02 -18.63 -6.84
N LEU A 155 -1.83 -17.42 -6.31
CA LEU A 155 -2.24 -16.21 -7.00
C LEU A 155 -1.48 -16.03 -8.32
N LEU A 156 -0.16 -16.21 -8.32
CA LEU A 156 0.66 -16.12 -9.53
C LEU A 156 0.25 -17.16 -10.57
N LYS A 157 0.07 -18.42 -10.16
CA LYS A 157 -0.44 -19.49 -11.06
C LYS A 157 -1.82 -19.20 -11.63
N ALA A 158 -2.68 -18.50 -10.86
CA ALA A 158 -3.98 -18.08 -11.37
C ALA A 158 -3.82 -16.94 -12.38
N LEU A 159 -2.99 -15.94 -12.07
CA LEU A 159 -2.71 -14.80 -12.96
C LEU A 159 -2.09 -15.24 -14.29
N GLU A 160 -1.19 -16.23 -14.29
CA GLU A 160 -0.58 -16.79 -15.51
C GLU A 160 -1.58 -17.38 -16.51
N ARG A 161 -2.76 -17.80 -16.04
CA ARG A 161 -3.83 -18.35 -16.91
C ARG A 161 -4.56 -17.27 -17.69
N PHE A 162 -4.43 -16.01 -17.30
CA PHE A 162 -5.16 -14.89 -17.88
C PHE A 162 -4.21 -13.82 -18.38
N LYS A 163 -4.51 -13.25 -19.53
CA LYS A 163 -3.68 -12.17 -20.10
C LYS A 163 -3.85 -10.87 -19.31
N THR A 164 -5.02 -10.64 -18.73
CA THR A 164 -5.35 -9.43 -17.99
C THR A 164 -6.13 -9.73 -16.72
N ASN A 165 -6.06 -8.81 -15.75
CA ASN A 165 -6.89 -8.90 -14.54
C ASN A 165 -8.39 -8.83 -14.86
N ALA A 166 -8.79 -8.14 -15.94
CA ALA A 166 -10.18 -8.08 -16.38
C ALA A 166 -10.70 -9.46 -16.81
N ASP A 167 -9.86 -10.26 -17.47
CA ASP A 167 -10.21 -11.63 -17.86
C ASP A 167 -10.32 -12.54 -16.63
N LEU A 168 -9.40 -12.39 -15.65
CA LEU A 168 -9.44 -13.11 -14.37
C LEU A 168 -10.72 -12.80 -13.59
N VAL A 169 -11.05 -11.51 -13.47
CA VAL A 169 -12.17 -11.03 -12.66
C VAL A 169 -13.52 -11.33 -13.32
N GLY A 170 -13.52 -11.51 -14.65
CA GLY A 170 -14.71 -11.64 -15.48
C GLY A 170 -15.25 -10.26 -15.84
N ASN A 171 -15.32 -9.96 -17.14
CA ASN A 171 -15.83 -8.67 -17.60
C ASN A 171 -17.36 -8.76 -17.80
N PRO A 172 -18.19 -7.91 -17.17
CA PRO A 172 -19.62 -7.82 -17.50
C PRO A 172 -19.90 -7.26 -18.90
N GLN A 173 -18.89 -6.76 -19.62
CA GLN A 173 -19.02 -6.10 -20.95
C GLN A 173 -18.13 -6.72 -22.06
N SER A 174 -17.51 -7.89 -21.87
CA SER A 174 -16.81 -8.58 -22.98
C SER A 174 -17.68 -9.68 -23.58
N PRO A 175 -18.01 -9.65 -24.88
CA PRO A 175 -18.53 -10.82 -25.55
C PRO A 175 -17.39 -11.85 -25.64
N GLY A 176 -17.50 -12.92 -24.87
CA GLY A 176 -16.76 -14.17 -25.07
C GLY A 176 -15.25 -14.06 -25.27
N ALA A 177 -14.49 -14.05 -24.18
CA ALA A 177 -13.18 -14.70 -24.19
C ALA A 177 -13.37 -16.08 -23.56
N ALA A 178 -13.79 -17.06 -24.38
CA ALA A 178 -13.60 -18.46 -24.04
C ALA A 178 -12.08 -18.72 -23.89
N PRO A 179 -11.66 -19.66 -23.03
CA PRO A 179 -10.26 -20.08 -23.01
C PRO A 179 -9.87 -20.52 -24.42
N THR A 180 -8.84 -19.88 -24.99
CA THR A 180 -8.28 -20.26 -26.29
C THR A 180 -7.82 -21.71 -26.22
N ALA A 181 -8.60 -22.60 -26.81
CA ALA A 181 -8.23 -23.97 -27.09
C ALA A 181 -7.20 -23.99 -28.23
N GLU A 182 -5.94 -23.65 -27.92
CA GLU A 182 -4.82 -23.75 -28.87
C GLU A 182 -3.61 -24.49 -28.27
N GLN A 183 -3.84 -25.44 -27.36
CA GLN A 183 -2.78 -26.35 -26.87
C GLN A 183 -3.10 -27.85 -26.99
N GLU A 184 -4.14 -28.26 -27.75
CA GLU A 184 -4.41 -29.68 -28.04
C GLU A 184 -4.12 -30.11 -29.49
N GLN A 185 -3.49 -29.27 -30.31
CA GLN A 185 -3.12 -29.66 -31.69
C GLN A 185 -1.69 -29.29 -32.07
N ARG A 186 -0.72 -29.67 -31.25
CA ARG A 186 0.65 -29.93 -31.72
C ARG A 186 1.30 -31.07 -30.92
N GLY A 187 1.30 -32.26 -31.54
CA GLY A 187 2.34 -33.29 -31.40
C GLY A 187 2.29 -34.15 -30.15
#